data_AF-A0A4Q2ZB38-F1
#
_entry.id   AF-A0A4Q2ZB38-F1
#
_cell.length_a   1.000
_cell.length_b   1.000
_cell.length_c   1.000
_cell.angle_alpha   90.00
_cell.angle_beta   90.00
_cell.angle_gamma   90.00
#
_symmetry.space_group_name_H-M   'P 1'
#
loop_
_entity.id
_entity.type
_entity.pdbx_description
1 polymer ?
#
loop_
_entity_poly.entity_id
_entity_poly.type
_entity_poly.pdbx_seq_one_letter_code
_entity_poly.pdbx_strand_id
1 'polypeptide(L)'
;MNENDPAGKRSLADIIRSKAFAIWVPGPFGLGIAYLSVNVFHEYGWTLFIGLPLLVSFMSAFCYGFRRERKLLPAYGVAFASVVVVGLLIIVFALDGLICLIMALPLAALIAVLGTILGLTAGRAAKGKASSILPLALIFLLPCLVAFEDSHRPQAPLRAVTTSVEVNAPIDEVWKTVIAFPHIDTPPDGIFRAGIAYPIEATIEGTGVGAIRLCKFCTGDFVEPITTWDENRLLAFSVESSPARKIPSGGVSM
;
A
#
# COMPACT_ATOMS: atom_id res chain seq x y z
N MET A 1 -15.68 -6.70 57.05
CA MET A 1 -14.54 -7.53 56.60
C MET A 1 -15.07 -8.93 56.34
N ASN A 2 -15.32 -9.26 55.07
CA ASN A 2 -15.42 -10.65 54.64
C ASN A 2 -14.90 -10.72 53.19
N GLU A 3 -13.92 -11.58 53.05
CA GLU A 3 -12.97 -11.76 51.96
C GLU A 3 -13.47 -12.91 51.10
N ASN A 4 -13.72 -12.65 49.81
CA ASN A 4 -13.74 -13.60 48.68
C ASN A 4 -14.56 -13.02 47.51
N ASP A 5 -13.94 -12.12 46.76
CA ASP A 5 -14.32 -11.84 45.38
C ASP A 5 -13.23 -12.44 44.46
N PRO A 6 -13.45 -13.62 43.84
CA PRO A 6 -12.50 -14.17 42.90
C PRO A 6 -12.72 -13.48 41.55
N ALA A 7 -12.12 -12.29 41.38
CA ALA A 7 -12.01 -11.63 40.09
C ALA A 7 -11.44 -12.62 39.05
N GLY A 8 -12.25 -12.93 38.03
CA GLY A 8 -12.02 -13.98 37.06
C GLY A 8 -10.67 -13.88 36.34
N LYS A 9 -9.70 -14.71 36.75
CA LYS A 9 -8.44 -14.93 36.02
C LYS A 9 -8.75 -15.72 34.74
N ARG A 10 -9.02 -15.02 33.63
CA ARG A 10 -9.02 -15.64 32.29
C ARG A 10 -7.66 -16.32 32.08
N SER A 11 -7.67 -17.60 31.73
CA SER A 11 -6.43 -18.32 31.40
C SER A 11 -5.75 -17.65 30.21
N LEU A 12 -4.41 -17.65 30.15
CA LEU A 12 -3.65 -17.12 29.00
C LEU A 12 -4.13 -17.71 27.67
N ALA A 13 -4.54 -18.98 27.68
CA ALA A 13 -5.12 -19.65 26.53
C ALA A 13 -6.46 -19.03 26.09
N ASP A 14 -7.28 -18.53 27.01
CA ASP A 14 -8.58 -17.94 26.69
C ASP A 14 -8.44 -16.50 26.15
N ILE A 15 -7.40 -15.79 26.57
CA ILE A 15 -7.02 -14.49 25.99
C ILE A 15 -6.57 -14.69 24.53
N ILE A 16 -5.66 -15.63 24.29
CA ILE A 16 -5.13 -15.95 22.95
C ILE A 16 -6.24 -16.38 21.98
N ARG A 17 -7.23 -17.14 22.47
CA ARG A 17 -8.37 -17.63 21.68
C ARG A 17 -9.44 -16.57 21.41
N SER A 18 -9.38 -15.41 22.06
CA SER A 18 -10.41 -14.40 21.87
C SER A 18 -10.38 -13.84 20.45
N LYS A 19 -11.55 -13.61 19.87
CA LYS A 19 -11.66 -13.04 18.50
C LYS A 19 -10.94 -11.69 18.42
N ALA A 20 -11.06 -10.87 19.46
CA ALA A 20 -10.39 -9.57 19.54
C ALA A 20 -8.85 -9.73 19.48
N PHE A 21 -8.28 -10.65 20.27
CA PHE A 21 -6.84 -10.88 20.25
C PHE A 21 -6.36 -11.38 18.87
N ALA A 22 -7.07 -12.34 18.28
CA ALA A 22 -6.74 -12.86 16.95
C ALA A 22 -6.80 -11.80 15.83
N ILE A 23 -7.68 -10.80 15.97
CA ILE A 23 -7.82 -9.71 14.98
C ILE A 23 -6.70 -8.67 15.14
N TRP A 24 -6.42 -8.25 16.38
CA TRP A 24 -5.54 -7.10 16.65
C TRP A 24 -4.05 -7.45 16.73
N VAL A 25 -3.69 -8.63 17.21
CA VAL A 25 -2.28 -9.01 17.44
C VAL A 25 -1.44 -9.07 16.15
N PRO A 26 -1.96 -9.53 15.01
CA PRO A 26 -1.20 -9.47 13.75
C PRO A 26 -0.99 -8.03 13.25
N GLY A 27 -1.77 -7.07 13.74
CA GLY A 27 -1.76 -5.66 13.35
C GLY A 27 -0.38 -5.01 13.36
N PRO A 28 0.30 -4.95 14.52
CA PRO A 28 1.63 -4.37 14.65
C PRO A 28 2.70 -5.04 13.77
N PHE A 29 2.64 -6.36 13.61
CA PHE A 29 3.60 -7.08 12.77
C PHE A 29 3.39 -6.80 11.28
N GLY A 30 2.13 -6.81 10.83
CA GLY A 30 1.77 -6.42 9.46
C GLY A 30 2.19 -4.99 9.16
N LEU A 31 1.89 -4.06 10.07
CA LEU A 31 2.30 -2.66 9.93
C LEU A 31 3.82 -2.49 9.90
N GLY A 32 4.56 -3.21 10.75
CA GLY A 32 6.01 -3.17 10.79
C GLY A 32 6.66 -3.65 9.48
N ILE A 33 6.13 -4.72 8.88
CA ILE A 33 6.59 -5.21 7.57
C ILE A 33 6.24 -4.22 6.47
N ALA A 34 5.02 -3.68 6.45
CA ALA A 34 4.62 -2.66 5.47
C ALA A 34 5.50 -1.41 5.57
N TYR A 35 5.78 -0.94 6.79
CA TYR A 35 6.66 0.18 7.03
C TYR A 35 8.09 -0.10 6.55
N LEU A 36 8.63 -1.27 6.86
CA LEU A 36 9.96 -1.70 6.43
C LEU A 36 10.07 -1.74 4.89
N SER A 37 9.13 -2.40 4.21
CA SER A 37 9.13 -2.49 2.75
C SER A 37 9.00 -1.12 2.08
N VAL A 38 8.10 -0.27 2.56
CA VAL A 38 7.75 0.99 1.88
C VAL A 38 8.71 2.14 2.22
N ASN A 39 9.15 2.28 3.48
CA ASN A 39 9.96 3.43 3.91
C ASN A 39 11.46 3.13 3.97
N VAL A 40 11.87 1.88 4.21
CA VAL A 40 13.30 1.54 4.34
C VAL A 40 13.84 1.05 3.00
N PHE A 41 13.15 0.10 2.37
CA PHE A 41 13.57 -0.46 1.09
C PHE A 41 12.96 0.25 -0.12
N HIS A 42 11.90 1.04 0.07
CA HIS A 42 11.18 1.73 -1.03
C HIS A 42 10.65 0.78 -2.11
N GLU A 43 10.26 -0.44 -1.72
CA GLU A 43 9.87 -1.50 -2.64
C GLU A 43 8.44 -1.98 -2.42
N TYR A 44 7.73 -2.17 -3.54
CA TYR A 44 6.45 -2.86 -3.61
C TYR A 44 6.67 -4.27 -4.15
N GLY A 45 7.29 -5.12 -3.33
CA GLY A 45 7.68 -6.47 -3.69
C GLY A 45 6.61 -7.55 -3.43
N TRP A 46 6.96 -8.79 -3.77
CA TRP A 46 6.10 -9.95 -3.52
C TRP A 46 5.86 -10.16 -2.03
N THR A 47 6.84 -9.82 -1.19
CA THR A 47 6.70 -9.93 0.26
C THR A 47 5.59 -9.03 0.81
N LEU A 48 5.39 -7.84 0.23
CA LEU A 48 4.31 -6.93 0.65
C LEU A 48 2.93 -7.42 0.20
N PHE A 49 2.80 -7.92 -1.03
CA PHE A 49 1.50 -8.32 -1.59
C PHE A 49 1.08 -9.76 -1.30
N ILE A 50 2.03 -10.67 -1.07
CA ILE A 50 1.78 -12.08 -0.76
C ILE A 50 2.17 -12.36 0.69
N GLY A 51 3.40 -12.01 1.09
CA GLY A 51 3.95 -12.36 2.40
C GLY A 51 3.16 -11.76 3.56
N LEU A 52 2.83 -10.47 3.48
CA LEU A 52 2.08 -9.76 4.52
C LEU A 52 0.66 -10.30 4.73
N PRO A 53 -0.24 -10.39 3.71
CA PRO A 53 -1.56 -10.95 3.92
C PRO A 53 -1.50 -12.42 4.36
N LEU A 54 -0.49 -13.18 3.91
CA LEU A 54 -0.25 -14.56 4.36
C LEU A 54 0.09 -14.62 5.85
N LEU A 55 1.03 -13.80 6.33
CA LEU A 55 1.39 -13.75 7.75
C LEU A 55 0.21 -13.32 8.62
N VAL A 56 -0.45 -12.23 8.25
CA VAL A 56 -1.54 -11.66 9.04
C VAL A 56 -2.69 -12.66 9.18
N SER A 57 -3.09 -13.29 8.08
CA SER A 57 -4.14 -14.32 8.08
C SER A 57 -3.70 -15.60 8.79
N PHE A 58 -2.43 -16.02 8.65
CA PHE A 58 -1.87 -17.16 9.37
C PHE A 58 -1.89 -16.92 10.89
N MET A 59 -1.37 -15.79 11.35
CA MET A 59 -1.29 -15.48 12.78
C MET A 59 -2.68 -15.36 13.41
N SER A 60 -3.60 -14.67 12.73
CA SER A 60 -4.99 -14.55 13.17
C SER A 60 -5.65 -15.93 13.31
N ALA A 61 -5.56 -16.78 12.28
CA ALA A 61 -6.14 -18.12 12.29
C ALA A 61 -5.47 -19.06 13.31
N PHE A 62 -4.15 -18.95 13.50
CA PHE A 62 -3.40 -19.70 14.50
C PHE A 62 -3.85 -19.37 15.92
N CYS A 63 -3.99 -18.08 16.27
CA CYS A 63 -4.50 -17.65 17.57
C CYS A 63 -5.94 -18.11 17.79
N TYR A 64 -6.81 -17.95 16.79
CA TYR A 64 -8.22 -18.35 16.88
C TYR A 64 -8.44 -19.86 16.98
N GLY A 65 -7.61 -20.65 16.30
CA GLY A 65 -7.61 -22.12 16.31
C GLY A 65 -6.74 -22.76 17.39
N PHE A 66 -6.13 -21.96 18.28
CA PHE A 66 -5.10 -22.46 19.19
C PHE A 66 -5.63 -23.58 20.11
N ARG A 67 -5.11 -24.80 19.89
CA ARG A 67 -5.49 -26.04 20.59
C ARG A 67 -6.99 -26.36 20.52
N ARG A 68 -7.68 -25.95 19.46
CA ARG A 68 -9.12 -26.24 19.26
C ARG A 68 -9.44 -26.45 17.78
N GLU A 69 -10.31 -27.41 17.52
CA GLU A 69 -10.86 -27.58 16.18
C GLU A 69 -11.85 -26.45 15.86
N ARG A 70 -11.56 -25.72 14.80
CA ARG A 70 -12.41 -24.67 14.23
C ARG A 70 -12.68 -24.99 12.77
N LYS A 71 -13.90 -24.67 12.32
CA LYS A 71 -14.29 -24.70 10.91
C LYS A 71 -13.54 -23.61 10.14
N LEU A 72 -13.31 -23.83 8.86
CA LEU A 72 -12.57 -22.91 7.99
C LEU A 72 -13.28 -21.55 7.85
N LEU A 73 -14.59 -21.56 7.58
CA LEU A 73 -15.34 -20.34 7.25
C LEU A 73 -15.34 -19.29 8.39
N PRO A 74 -15.59 -19.64 9.66
CA PRO A 74 -15.46 -18.68 10.77
C PRO A 74 -14.02 -18.21 11.00
N ALA A 75 -13.02 -19.06 10.75
CA ALA A 75 -11.62 -18.66 10.89
C ALA A 75 -11.19 -17.69 9.80
N TYR A 76 -11.63 -17.93 8.56
CA TYR A 76 -11.41 -17.03 7.44
C TYR A 76 -12.03 -15.65 7.70
N GLY A 77 -13.24 -15.58 8.27
CA GLY A 77 -13.85 -14.30 8.64
C GLY A 77 -13.02 -13.50 9.65
N VAL A 78 -12.38 -14.16 10.62
CA VAL A 78 -11.50 -13.52 11.61
C VAL A 78 -10.15 -13.13 10.98
N ALA A 79 -9.59 -13.96 10.11
CA ALA A 79 -8.37 -13.67 9.38
C ALA A 79 -8.54 -12.50 8.40
N PHE A 80 -9.63 -12.49 7.63
CA PHE A 80 -9.99 -11.41 6.73
C PHE A 80 -10.22 -10.09 7.48
N ALA A 81 -10.93 -10.12 8.62
CA ALA A 81 -11.08 -8.94 9.47
C ALA A 81 -9.72 -8.40 9.96
N SER A 82 -8.76 -9.28 10.30
CA SER A 82 -7.41 -8.87 10.68
C SER A 82 -6.65 -8.21 9.52
N VAL A 83 -6.76 -8.74 8.30
CA VAL A 83 -6.18 -8.13 7.09
C VAL A 83 -6.78 -6.75 6.83
N VAL A 84 -8.10 -6.59 6.97
CA VAL A 84 -8.77 -5.28 6.84
C VAL A 84 -8.28 -4.30 7.90
N VAL A 85 -8.13 -4.74 9.16
CA VAL A 85 -7.56 -3.90 10.23
C VAL A 85 -6.14 -3.45 9.91
N VAL A 86 -5.28 -4.34 9.40
CA VAL A 86 -3.93 -3.95 8.94
C VAL A 86 -4.00 -2.94 7.80
N GLY A 87 -4.88 -3.13 6.82
CA GLY A 87 -5.10 -2.17 5.75
C GLY A 87 -5.55 -0.79 6.25
N LEU A 88 -6.45 -0.75 7.23
CA LEU A 88 -6.87 0.50 7.88
C LEU A 88 -5.71 1.16 8.64
N LEU A 89 -4.87 0.39 9.34
CA LEU A 89 -3.67 0.91 9.99
C LEU A 89 -2.70 1.52 8.97
N ILE A 90 -2.47 0.88 7.82
CA ILE A 90 -1.64 1.40 6.73
C ILE A 90 -2.14 2.79 6.26
N ILE A 91 -3.46 2.97 6.14
CA ILE A 91 -4.08 4.27 5.79
C ILE A 91 -3.83 5.31 6.89
N VAL A 92 -4.04 4.94 8.17
CA VAL A 92 -3.84 5.85 9.31
C VAL A 92 -2.39 6.35 9.39
N PHE A 93 -1.42 5.49 9.06
CA PHE A 93 0.00 5.85 9.00
C PHE A 93 0.44 6.46 7.66
N ALA A 94 -0.52 6.78 6.77
CA ALA A 94 -0.29 7.41 5.48
C ALA A 94 0.74 6.70 4.59
N LEU A 95 0.85 5.36 4.71
CA LEU A 95 1.80 4.56 3.93
C LEU A 95 1.33 4.36 2.49
N ASP A 96 0.03 4.12 2.31
CA ASP A 96 -0.62 3.94 1.02
C ASP A 96 -2.01 4.60 1.01
N GLY A 97 -2.50 4.91 -0.19
CA GLY A 97 -3.84 5.46 -0.40
C GLY A 97 -4.95 4.41 -0.37
N LEU A 98 -6.20 4.86 -0.17
CA LEU A 98 -7.38 3.99 -0.14
C LEU A 98 -7.55 3.19 -1.44
N ILE A 99 -7.30 3.81 -2.60
CA ILE A 99 -7.41 3.13 -3.89
C ILE A 99 -6.42 1.95 -3.97
N CYS A 100 -5.16 2.16 -3.56
CA CYS A 100 -4.13 1.11 -3.56
C CYS A 100 -4.58 -0.09 -2.72
N LEU A 101 -5.19 0.16 -1.55
CA LEU A 101 -5.71 -0.90 -0.69
C LEU A 101 -6.90 -1.63 -1.33
N ILE A 102 -7.82 -0.91 -1.96
CA ILE A 102 -8.96 -1.50 -2.69
C ILE A 102 -8.46 -2.40 -3.82
N MET A 103 -7.42 -1.96 -4.56
CA MET A 103 -6.81 -2.76 -5.62
C MET A 103 -6.09 -4.00 -5.09
N ALA A 104 -5.47 -3.92 -3.92
CA ALA A 104 -4.78 -5.05 -3.29
C ALA A 104 -5.73 -6.03 -2.58
N LEU A 105 -6.92 -5.59 -2.16
CA LEU A 105 -7.86 -6.38 -1.36
C LEU A 105 -8.28 -7.72 -2.00
N PRO A 106 -8.59 -7.82 -3.32
CA PRO A 106 -8.95 -9.09 -3.94
C PRO A 106 -7.82 -10.12 -3.85
N LEU A 107 -6.58 -9.68 -4.08
CA LEU A 107 -5.40 -10.53 -3.95
C LEU A 107 -5.19 -10.93 -2.49
N ALA A 108 -5.26 -9.98 -1.55
CA ALA A 108 -5.11 -10.23 -0.13
C ALA A 108 -6.18 -11.22 0.40
N ALA A 109 -7.42 -11.11 -0.06
CA ALA A 109 -8.51 -12.02 0.30
C ALA A 109 -8.22 -13.46 -0.17
N LEU A 110 -7.72 -13.64 -1.39
CA LEU A 110 -7.34 -14.95 -1.92
C LEU A 110 -6.19 -15.57 -1.12
N ILE A 111 -5.13 -14.80 -0.87
CA ILE A 111 -3.98 -15.25 -0.08
C ILE A 111 -4.40 -15.54 1.38
N ALA A 112 -5.35 -14.80 1.93
CA ALA A 112 -5.85 -15.02 3.28
C ALA A 112 -6.51 -16.40 3.46
N VAL A 113 -7.06 -17.01 2.39
CA VAL A 113 -7.55 -18.40 2.45
C VAL A 113 -6.40 -19.36 2.76
N LEU A 114 -5.28 -19.23 2.05
CA LEU A 114 -4.10 -20.07 2.24
C LEU A 114 -3.51 -19.89 3.64
N GLY A 115 -3.33 -18.64 4.07
CA GLY A 115 -2.82 -18.36 5.42
C GLY A 115 -3.76 -18.88 6.51
N THR A 116 -5.07 -18.79 6.31
CA THR A 116 -6.06 -19.35 7.26
C THR A 116 -5.93 -20.88 7.38
N ILE A 117 -5.79 -21.59 6.26
CA ILE A 117 -5.64 -23.05 6.26
C ILE A 117 -4.37 -23.45 7.04
N LEU A 118 -3.24 -22.82 6.72
CA LEU A 118 -1.95 -23.05 7.39
C LEU A 118 -1.99 -22.70 8.88
N GLY A 119 -2.65 -21.60 9.24
CA GLY A 119 -2.79 -21.17 10.64
C GLY A 119 -3.64 -22.15 11.45
N LEU A 120 -4.74 -22.66 10.87
CA LEU A 120 -5.58 -23.66 11.53
C LEU A 120 -4.88 -25.01 11.69
N THR A 121 -4.15 -25.50 10.69
CA THR A 121 -3.42 -26.78 10.79
C THR A 121 -2.32 -26.68 11.84
N ALA A 122 -1.55 -25.58 11.84
CA ALA A 122 -0.55 -25.30 12.86
C ALA A 122 -1.17 -25.16 14.27
N GLY A 123 -2.28 -24.44 14.39
CA GLY A 123 -3.01 -24.25 15.65
C GLY A 123 -3.61 -25.54 16.23
N ARG A 124 -3.98 -26.52 15.37
CA ARG A 124 -4.42 -27.86 15.78
C ARG A 124 -3.25 -28.75 16.19
N ALA A 125 -2.15 -28.70 15.43
CA ALA A 125 -0.92 -29.44 15.71
C ALA A 125 -0.15 -28.92 16.95
N ALA A 126 -0.63 -27.82 17.56
CA ALA A 126 -0.07 -27.10 18.71
C ALA A 126 -0.03 -27.88 20.06
N LYS A 127 0.34 -29.16 20.04
CA LYS A 127 0.50 -30.04 21.21
C LYS A 127 1.99 -30.14 21.60
N GLY A 128 2.63 -29.02 21.98
CA GLY A 128 4.03 -29.01 22.46
C GLY A 128 4.78 -27.69 22.22
N LYS A 129 6.07 -27.62 22.61
CA LYS A 129 6.95 -26.43 22.42
C LYS A 129 7.17 -26.07 20.95
N ALA A 130 7.13 -27.05 20.04
CA ALA A 130 7.25 -26.85 18.59
C ALA A 130 6.15 -25.94 17.99
N SER A 131 5.03 -25.79 18.71
CA SER A 131 3.88 -24.97 18.30
C SER A 131 4.18 -23.48 18.15
N SER A 132 5.06 -22.92 19.00
CA SER A 132 5.37 -21.48 18.98
C SER A 132 6.49 -21.11 18.02
N ILE A 133 7.21 -22.09 17.46
CA ILE A 133 8.37 -21.86 16.59
C ILE A 133 7.92 -21.36 15.21
N LEU A 134 6.83 -21.90 14.67
CA LEU A 134 6.35 -21.57 13.32
C LEU A 134 5.90 -20.10 13.15
N PRO A 135 5.01 -19.54 14.00
CA PRO A 135 4.68 -18.11 13.91
C PRO A 135 5.90 -17.21 14.13
N LEU A 136 6.79 -17.59 15.04
CA LEU A 136 8.02 -16.85 15.30
C LEU A 136 8.95 -16.85 14.09
N ALA A 137 9.12 -18.01 13.44
CA ALA A 137 9.93 -18.15 12.24
C ALA A 137 9.38 -17.29 11.09
N LEU A 138 8.07 -17.23 10.89
CA LEU A 138 7.46 -16.38 9.85
C LEU A 138 7.66 -14.88 10.11
N ILE A 139 7.62 -14.44 11.38
CA ILE A 139 7.89 -13.05 11.77
C ILE A 139 9.33 -12.65 11.41
N PHE A 140 10.30 -13.55 11.57
CA PHE A 140 11.71 -13.27 11.22
C PHE A 140 12.01 -13.49 9.74
N LEU A 141 11.34 -14.45 9.08
CA LEU A 141 11.56 -14.77 7.68
C LEU A 141 11.15 -13.62 6.76
N LEU A 142 10.02 -12.95 7.03
CA LEU A 142 9.50 -11.93 6.13
C LEU A 142 10.41 -10.70 5.99
N PRO A 143 10.94 -10.10 7.06
CA PRO A 143 11.97 -9.06 6.94
C PRO A 143 13.20 -9.51 6.13
N CYS A 144 13.64 -10.77 6.29
CA CYS A 144 14.73 -11.32 5.48
C CYS A 144 14.36 -11.45 4.00
N LEU A 145 13.10 -11.81 3.70
CA LEU A 145 12.61 -11.87 2.32
C LEU A 145 12.52 -10.48 1.67
N VAL A 146 12.09 -9.44 2.42
CA VAL A 146 12.12 -8.06 1.93
C VAL A 146 13.56 -7.66 1.55
N ALA A 147 14.53 -7.92 2.43
CA ALA A 147 15.93 -7.61 2.16
C ALA A 147 16.49 -8.43 0.98
N PHE A 148 16.05 -9.68 0.83
CA PHE A 148 16.44 -10.53 -0.29
C PHE A 148 15.88 -10.00 -1.62
N GLU A 149 14.61 -9.60 -1.67
CA GLU A 149 13.97 -9.02 -2.85
C GLU A 149 14.71 -7.76 -3.32
N ASP A 150 15.03 -6.85 -2.40
CA ASP A 150 15.78 -5.62 -2.68
C ASP A 150 17.17 -5.92 -3.27
N SER A 151 17.90 -6.88 -2.67
CA SER A 151 19.23 -7.27 -3.14
C SER A 151 19.26 -7.94 -4.53
N HIS A 152 18.14 -8.51 -4.98
CA HIS A 152 18.04 -9.24 -6.26
C HIS A 152 17.07 -8.54 -7.24
N ARG A 153 16.87 -7.24 -7.09
CA ARG A 153 15.93 -6.47 -7.88
C ARG A 153 16.25 -6.57 -9.39
N PRO A 154 15.36 -7.16 -10.20
CA PRO A 154 15.52 -7.09 -11.65
C PRO A 154 15.30 -5.65 -12.10
N GLN A 155 16.12 -5.17 -13.05
CA GLN A 155 15.87 -3.88 -13.68
C GLN A 155 14.52 -3.93 -14.39
N ALA A 156 13.62 -3.02 -14.01
CA ALA A 156 12.30 -2.95 -14.63
C ALA A 156 12.48 -2.61 -16.13
N PRO A 157 11.84 -3.37 -17.04
CA PRO A 157 11.94 -3.07 -18.46
C PRO A 157 11.29 -1.71 -18.73
N LEU A 158 11.99 -0.87 -19.48
CA LEU A 158 11.42 0.39 -19.97
C LEU A 158 10.26 0.06 -20.92
N ARG A 159 9.08 0.62 -20.63
CA ARG A 159 7.89 0.48 -21.46
C ARG A 159 7.54 1.84 -22.04
N ALA A 160 7.50 1.94 -23.36
CA ALA A 160 6.96 3.09 -24.06
C ALA A 160 5.44 2.92 -24.21
N VAL A 161 4.69 3.96 -23.86
CA VAL A 161 3.23 4.03 -24.05
C VAL A 161 2.94 5.28 -24.87
N THR A 162 2.17 5.13 -25.95
CA THR A 162 1.74 6.24 -26.80
C THR A 162 0.24 6.44 -26.64
N THR A 163 -0.16 7.66 -26.28
CA THR A 163 -1.55 8.10 -26.19
C THR A 163 -1.79 9.24 -27.16
N SER A 164 -2.95 9.28 -27.80
CA SER A 164 -3.35 10.37 -28.70
C SER A 164 -4.70 10.94 -28.30
N VAL A 165 -4.85 12.24 -28.50
CA VAL A 165 -6.11 12.98 -28.36
C VAL A 165 -6.23 13.93 -29.55
N GLU A 166 -7.41 14.00 -30.16
CA GLU A 166 -7.69 14.95 -31.25
C GLU A 166 -8.24 16.24 -30.65
N VAL A 167 -7.60 17.37 -30.97
CA VAL A 167 -8.00 18.69 -30.50
C VAL A 167 -8.34 19.54 -31.72
N ASN A 168 -9.60 19.94 -31.81
CA ASN A 168 -10.09 20.78 -32.92
C ASN A 168 -9.80 22.27 -32.66
N ALA A 169 -8.52 22.66 -32.75
CA ALA A 169 -8.05 24.03 -32.56
C ALA A 169 -6.81 24.32 -33.43
N PRO A 170 -6.48 25.60 -33.73
CA PRO A 170 -5.25 25.96 -34.44
C PRO A 170 -4.00 25.49 -33.68
N ILE A 171 -2.99 25.00 -34.40
CA ILE A 171 -1.80 24.41 -33.79
C ILE A 171 -1.04 25.41 -32.91
N ASP A 172 -1.01 26.70 -33.29
CA ASP A 172 -0.34 27.76 -32.52
C ASP A 172 -0.99 28.02 -31.16
N GLU A 173 -2.30 27.77 -31.02
CA GLU A 173 -3.02 27.89 -29.74
C GLU A 173 -2.79 26.66 -28.87
N VAL A 174 -2.82 25.47 -29.48
CA VAL A 174 -2.51 24.21 -28.80
C VAL A 174 -1.08 24.25 -28.28
N TRP A 175 -0.13 24.70 -29.09
CA TRP A 175 1.29 24.77 -28.73
C TRP A 175 1.55 25.61 -27.47
N LYS A 176 0.90 26.78 -27.37
CA LYS A 176 0.99 27.63 -26.15
C LYS A 176 0.58 26.85 -24.90
N THR A 177 -0.51 26.09 -24.98
CA THR A 177 -1.06 25.30 -23.87
C THR A 177 -0.21 24.06 -23.54
N VAL A 178 0.40 23.43 -24.56
CA VAL A 178 1.31 22.29 -24.41
C VAL A 178 2.59 22.68 -23.67
N ILE A 179 3.09 23.89 -23.94
CA ILE A 179 4.27 24.42 -23.26
C ILE A 179 3.95 24.77 -21.80
N ALA A 180 2.87 25.51 -21.57
CA ALA A 180 2.45 26.00 -20.26
C ALA A 180 0.95 26.25 -20.23
N PHE A 181 0.30 25.98 -19.11
CA PHE A 181 -1.12 26.25 -18.93
C PHE A 181 -1.38 26.91 -17.57
N PRO A 182 -2.34 27.85 -17.50
CA PRO A 182 -2.67 28.54 -16.26
C PRO A 182 -3.31 27.59 -15.24
N HIS A 183 -3.51 28.09 -14.03
CA HIS A 183 -4.19 27.37 -12.98
C HIS A 183 -5.55 26.81 -13.44
N ILE A 184 -5.77 25.52 -13.21
CA ILE A 184 -7.03 24.85 -13.51
C ILE A 184 -7.97 25.06 -12.33
N ASP A 185 -8.91 26.01 -12.46
CA ASP A 185 -9.90 26.32 -11.43
C ASP A 185 -10.99 25.24 -11.29
N THR A 186 -11.17 24.41 -12.31
CA THR A 186 -12.19 23.36 -12.33
C THR A 186 -11.85 22.29 -11.29
N PRO A 187 -12.78 21.96 -10.38
CA PRO A 187 -12.53 20.91 -9.39
C PRO A 187 -12.22 19.56 -10.07
N PRO A 188 -11.40 18.71 -9.44
CA PRO A 188 -11.08 17.41 -10.00
C PRO A 188 -12.34 16.56 -10.15
N ASP A 189 -12.45 15.83 -11.25
CA ASP A 189 -13.57 14.91 -11.52
C ASP A 189 -13.12 13.44 -11.58
N GLY A 190 -14.10 12.54 -11.49
CA GLY A 190 -13.90 11.10 -11.63
C GLY A 190 -12.85 10.52 -10.69
N ILE A 191 -11.84 9.86 -11.25
CA ILE A 191 -10.78 9.17 -10.50
C ILE A 191 -9.86 10.12 -9.73
N PHE A 192 -9.77 11.39 -10.13
CA PHE A 192 -8.93 12.38 -9.45
C PHE A 192 -9.49 12.75 -8.07
N ARG A 193 -10.83 12.73 -7.90
CA ARG A 193 -11.47 12.87 -6.57
C ARG A 193 -11.15 11.73 -5.61
N ALA A 194 -10.76 10.58 -6.14
CA ALA A 194 -10.44 9.41 -5.33
C ALA A 194 -8.99 9.44 -4.80
N GLY A 195 -8.22 10.51 -5.08
CA GLY A 195 -6.87 10.71 -4.53
C GLY A 195 -5.73 10.36 -5.49
N ILE A 196 -6.01 10.20 -6.78
CA ILE A 196 -4.97 10.10 -7.82
C ILE A 196 -4.37 11.49 -8.04
N ALA A 197 -3.04 11.57 -8.13
CA ALA A 197 -2.36 12.84 -8.40
C ALA A 197 -2.76 13.40 -9.78
N TYR A 198 -3.02 14.71 -9.84
CA TYR A 198 -3.41 15.42 -11.06
C TYR A 198 -2.70 16.78 -11.15
N PRO A 199 -2.44 17.27 -12.39
CA PRO A 199 -1.81 18.57 -12.60
C PRO A 199 -2.77 19.72 -12.26
N ILE A 200 -2.22 20.83 -11.78
CA ILE A 200 -2.94 22.04 -11.37
C ILE A 200 -2.54 23.21 -12.26
N GLU A 201 -1.24 23.38 -12.51
CA GLU A 201 -0.70 24.44 -13.38
C GLU A 201 0.66 24.00 -13.94
N ALA A 202 1.06 24.56 -15.08
CA ALA A 202 2.41 24.39 -15.60
C ALA A 202 2.97 25.72 -16.09
N THR A 203 4.16 26.07 -15.61
CA THR A 203 4.92 27.25 -16.03
C THR A 203 6.21 26.83 -16.72
N ILE A 204 6.79 27.71 -17.52
CA ILE A 204 8.08 27.46 -18.16
C ILE A 204 9.03 28.63 -17.95
N GLU A 205 10.27 28.30 -17.62
CA GLU A 205 11.37 29.24 -17.46
C GLU A 205 12.38 29.03 -18.60
N GLY A 206 12.52 30.07 -19.45
CA GLY A 206 13.36 30.03 -20.64
C GLY A 206 12.63 29.59 -21.91
N THR A 207 13.40 29.42 -22.99
CA THR A 207 12.89 29.05 -24.32
C THR A 207 13.84 28.10 -25.01
N GLY A 208 13.30 27.08 -25.69
CA GLY A 208 14.10 26.09 -26.42
C GLY A 208 14.60 24.93 -25.57
N VAL A 209 15.56 24.17 -26.11
CA VAL A 209 16.20 23.06 -25.39
C VAL A 209 16.95 23.60 -24.17
N GLY A 210 16.75 22.95 -23.02
CA GLY A 210 17.31 23.40 -21.74
C GLY A 210 16.40 24.35 -20.93
N ALA A 211 15.26 24.79 -21.49
CA ALA A 211 14.23 25.45 -20.69
C ALA A 211 13.69 24.50 -19.61
N ILE A 212 13.22 25.04 -18.49
CA ILE A 212 12.70 24.25 -17.37
C ILE A 212 11.19 24.41 -17.32
N ARG A 213 10.44 23.32 -17.52
CA ARG A 213 9.00 23.30 -17.26
C ARG A 213 8.76 22.88 -15.82
N LEU A 214 8.05 23.72 -15.08
CA LEU A 214 7.64 23.47 -13.70
C LEU A 214 6.16 23.10 -13.71
N CYS A 215 5.85 21.84 -13.41
CA CYS A 215 4.47 21.34 -13.41
C CYS A 215 4.02 21.07 -11.98
N LYS A 216 3.04 21.83 -11.49
CA LYS A 216 2.50 21.67 -10.14
C LYS A 216 1.37 20.68 -10.14
N PHE A 217 1.46 19.68 -9.27
CA PHE A 217 0.38 18.72 -9.01
C PHE A 217 -0.20 18.94 -7.63
N CYS A 218 -1.36 18.34 -7.36
CA CYS A 218 -1.95 18.31 -6.01
C CYS A 218 -1.08 17.61 -4.95
N THR A 219 -0.04 16.90 -5.37
CA THR A 219 0.95 16.21 -4.51
C THR A 219 2.30 16.91 -4.45
N GLY A 220 2.49 18.02 -5.17
CA GLY A 220 3.74 18.78 -5.26
C GLY A 220 4.30 18.87 -6.69
N ASP A 221 5.52 19.37 -6.81
CA ASP A 221 6.01 19.91 -8.08
C ASP A 221 6.95 18.96 -8.82
N PHE A 222 6.80 18.92 -10.15
CA PHE A 222 7.70 18.24 -11.07
C PHE A 222 8.59 19.26 -11.77
N VAL A 223 9.88 18.95 -11.84
CA VAL A 223 10.88 19.72 -12.60
C VAL A 223 11.20 18.95 -13.87
N GLU A 224 10.86 19.54 -15.01
CA GLU A 224 10.85 18.88 -16.31
C GLU A 224 11.71 19.65 -17.32
N PRO A 225 13.04 19.40 -17.36
CA PRO A 225 13.91 20.02 -18.36
C PRO A 225 13.54 19.60 -19.78
N ILE A 226 13.42 20.57 -20.68
CA ILE A 226 13.10 20.35 -22.09
C ILE A 226 14.31 19.76 -22.83
N THR A 227 14.12 18.59 -23.44
CA THR A 227 15.13 17.87 -24.23
C THR A 227 14.98 18.08 -25.73
N THR A 228 13.78 18.36 -26.21
CA THR A 228 13.50 18.69 -27.61
C THR A 228 12.47 19.80 -27.72
N TRP A 229 12.73 20.78 -28.59
CA TRP A 229 11.82 21.87 -28.92
C TRP A 229 11.72 22.02 -30.44
N ASP A 230 10.69 21.41 -31.04
CA ASP A 230 10.29 21.60 -32.45
C ASP A 230 8.92 22.27 -32.45
N GLU A 231 8.91 23.58 -32.72
CA GLU A 231 7.73 24.42 -32.59
C GLU A 231 6.54 23.87 -33.39
N ASN A 232 5.36 23.83 -32.76
CA ASN A 232 4.12 23.29 -33.32
C ASN A 232 4.15 21.80 -33.71
N ARG A 233 5.19 21.04 -33.32
CA ARG A 233 5.36 19.64 -33.76
C ARG A 233 5.75 18.67 -32.66
N LEU A 234 6.75 19.01 -31.84
CA LEU A 234 7.27 18.11 -30.81
C LEU A 234 7.88 18.88 -29.64
N LEU A 235 7.34 18.63 -28.45
CA LEU A 235 7.97 18.98 -27.19
C LEU A 235 8.31 17.69 -26.45
N ALA A 236 9.58 17.52 -26.07
CA ALA A 236 10.02 16.40 -25.23
C ALA A 236 10.76 16.92 -24.01
N PHE A 237 10.62 16.21 -22.89
CA PHE A 237 11.23 16.56 -21.62
C PHE A 237 11.64 15.31 -20.86
N SER A 238 12.57 15.47 -19.91
CA SER A 238 12.87 14.46 -18.89
C SER A 238 12.35 14.92 -17.54
N VAL A 239 12.12 14.00 -16.61
CA VAL A 239 11.76 14.35 -15.23
C VAL A 239 13.03 14.34 -14.39
N GLU A 240 13.50 15.53 -13.99
CA GLU A 240 14.69 15.66 -13.14
C GLU A 240 14.35 15.42 -11.67
N SER A 241 13.23 15.99 -11.21
CA SER A 241 12.72 15.76 -9.85
C SER A 241 11.20 15.67 -9.83
N SER A 242 10.69 14.89 -8.88
CA SER A 242 9.27 14.71 -8.61
C SER A 242 9.00 14.83 -7.10
N PRO A 243 7.77 15.15 -6.69
CA PRO A 243 7.48 15.31 -5.28
C PRO A 243 7.64 13.99 -4.53
N ALA A 244 8.10 14.08 -3.29
CA ALA A 244 8.13 12.94 -2.38
C ALA A 244 6.72 12.35 -2.22
N ARG A 245 6.62 11.02 -2.15
CA ARG A 245 5.35 10.31 -1.99
C ARG A 245 4.64 10.80 -0.72
N LYS A 246 3.68 11.70 -0.89
CA LYS A 246 2.74 12.13 0.13
C LYS A 246 1.34 11.90 -0.41
N ILE A 247 0.44 11.41 0.45
CA ILE A 247 -1.00 11.44 0.18
C ILE A 247 -1.35 12.92 -0.10
N PRO A 248 -2.15 13.23 -1.14
CA PRO A 248 -2.61 14.60 -1.36
C PRO A 248 -3.15 15.14 -0.04
N SER A 249 -2.59 16.24 0.45
CA SER A 249 -3.10 16.93 1.65
C SER A 249 -4.36 17.69 1.27
N GLY A 250 -5.37 16.97 0.76
CA GLY A 250 -6.71 17.45 0.56
C GLY A 250 -7.48 17.22 1.85
N GLY A 251 -7.53 18.25 2.70
CA GLY A 251 -8.55 18.29 3.74
C GLY A 251 -9.91 18.08 3.08
N VAL A 252 -10.59 17.02 3.49
CA VAL A 252 -12.03 16.91 3.29
C VAL A 252 -12.63 17.99 4.17
N SER A 253 -12.73 19.21 3.65
CA SER A 253 -13.71 20.16 4.14
C SER A 253 -15.07 19.54 3.84
N MET A 254 -15.70 19.05 4.91
CA MET A 254 -17.10 18.62 4.95
C MET A 254 -18.03 19.61 4.25
#